data_AF-A0A9N9QZZ5-F1
#
_entry.id   AF-A0A9N9QZZ5-F1
#
_cell.length_a   1.000
_cell.length_b   1.000
_cell.length_c   1.000
_cell.angle_alpha   90.00
_cell.angle_beta   90.00
_cell.angle_gamma   90.00
#
_symmetry.space_group_name_H-M   'P 1'
#
loop_
_entity.id
_entity.type
_entity.pdbx_description
1 polymer ?
#
loop_
_entity_poly.entity_id
_entity_poly.type
_entity_poly.pdbx_seq_one_letter_code
_entity_poly.pdbx_strand_id
1 'polypeptide(L)'
;MKIHMKNMPVELNSLTEGWLELESDPGLFTLLLEDFGVKGVQVEEIYDLHKPLESPVYGFIFLFRWIEERRSRRKFVEQIESYVRDEETINNIFFAQQMVPNSCATHALLSILLNCPNLHLGETLCRLKHHTLGMNPENKGWAIGNTPELACAHNSHAIPQARKKTDKTAGVSTGRFTGEAYHFVSFVPINGHLFELDGLKPYPTDHGPWAGDEDWTDKFRRVMAERLGRDTGEQVHDIRFNLMAVFPDRRIAFTQRLNALELNQKRVKEAISKIGKHLRHLLTKSRVFNCKTKLNGCILPVGHFC
;
A
#
# COMPACT_ATOMS: atom_id res chain seq x y z
N MET A 1 23.69 -3.71 -19.28
CA MET A 1 22.36 -3.81 -19.91
C MET A 1 21.88 -2.38 -20.16
N LYS A 2 21.86 -1.93 -21.42
CA LYS A 2 21.54 -0.53 -21.78
C LYS A 2 20.02 -0.34 -21.69
N ILE A 3 19.57 0.41 -20.68
CA ILE A 3 18.18 0.85 -20.57
C ILE A 3 17.93 1.75 -21.79
N HIS A 4 17.00 1.34 -22.66
CA HIS A 4 16.59 2.10 -23.82
C HIS A 4 15.78 3.31 -23.35
N MET A 5 16.39 4.51 -23.37
CA MET A 5 15.71 5.81 -23.27
C MET A 5 14.88 6.10 -24.54
N LYS A 6 14.00 5.18 -24.96
CA LYS A 6 13.11 5.39 -26.11
C LYS A 6 11.72 5.75 -25.61
N ASN A 7 11.37 7.01 -25.86
CA ASN A 7 10.05 7.64 -25.73
C ASN A 7 9.64 8.04 -24.32
N MET A 8 10.18 9.14 -23.80
CA MET A 8 9.44 9.96 -22.84
C MET A 8 8.45 10.83 -23.63
N PRO A 9 7.13 10.64 -23.49
CA PRO A 9 6.12 11.40 -24.22
C PRO A 9 5.85 12.78 -23.60
N VAL A 10 6.54 13.15 -22.52
CA VAL A 10 6.37 14.45 -21.86
C VAL A 10 7.37 15.42 -22.49
N GLU A 11 6.88 16.49 -23.12
CA GLU A 11 7.75 17.58 -23.55
C GLU A 11 8.50 18.11 -22.33
N LEU A 12 9.82 17.90 -22.29
CA LEU A 12 10.70 18.30 -21.19
C LEU A 12 10.57 19.80 -20.84
N ASN A 13 10.03 20.59 -21.76
CA ASN A 13 9.89 22.04 -21.66
C ASN A 13 8.67 22.48 -20.83
N SER A 14 7.75 21.58 -20.42
CA SER A 14 6.67 21.93 -19.47
C SER A 14 6.22 20.74 -18.60
N LEU A 15 7.13 20.21 -17.78
CA LEU A 15 6.83 19.13 -16.82
C LEU A 15 5.80 19.54 -15.76
N THR A 16 5.74 20.84 -15.42
CA THR A 16 4.89 21.38 -14.36
C THR A 16 3.46 21.69 -14.81
N GLU A 17 3.17 21.72 -16.11
CA GLU A 17 1.83 22.00 -16.64
C GLU A 17 1.19 20.76 -17.31
N GLY A 18 1.94 19.66 -17.42
CA GLY A 18 1.55 18.48 -18.19
C GLY A 18 0.87 17.34 -17.43
N TRP A 19 0.55 17.50 -16.14
CA TRP A 19 -0.04 16.41 -15.33
C TRP A 19 -1.55 16.28 -15.58
N LEU A 20 -1.99 15.04 -15.81
CA LEU A 20 -3.37 14.71 -16.18
C LEU A 20 -4.14 14.19 -14.97
N GLU A 21 -5.43 14.50 -14.90
CA GLU A 21 -6.30 13.96 -13.86
C GLU A 21 -6.40 12.43 -13.93
N LEU A 22 -6.26 11.76 -12.78
CA LEU A 22 -6.41 10.31 -12.63
C LEU A 22 -7.72 9.94 -11.96
N GLU A 23 -8.26 8.77 -12.33
CA GLU A 23 -9.37 8.17 -11.61
C GLU A 23 -8.93 7.57 -10.27
N SER A 24 -9.83 7.59 -9.29
CA SER A 24 -9.60 7.01 -7.96
C SER A 24 -9.85 5.51 -7.97
N ASP A 25 -8.94 4.76 -8.59
CA ASP A 25 -9.02 3.30 -8.68
C ASP A 25 -7.82 2.61 -8.00
N PRO A 26 -8.05 1.63 -7.10
CA PRO A 26 -6.96 0.95 -6.40
C PRO A 26 -6.06 0.12 -7.34
N GLY A 27 -6.61 -0.40 -8.44
CA GLY A 27 -5.85 -1.13 -9.45
C GLY A 27 -4.89 -0.22 -10.20
N LEU A 28 -5.39 0.95 -10.63
CA LEU A 28 -4.59 2.01 -11.23
C LEU A 28 -3.47 2.44 -10.28
N PHE A 29 -3.78 2.69 -9.01
CA PHE A 29 -2.79 3.12 -8.03
C PHE A 29 -1.73 2.03 -7.80
N THR A 30 -2.13 0.76 -7.77
CA THR A 30 -1.19 -0.37 -7.67
C THR A 30 -0.24 -0.42 -8.87
N LEU A 31 -0.75 -0.27 -10.10
CA LEU A 31 0.09 -0.25 -11.30
C LEU A 31 1.00 0.98 -11.35
N LEU A 32 0.52 2.14 -10.90
CA LEU A 32 1.32 3.36 -10.80
C LEU A 32 2.50 3.19 -9.83
N LEU A 33 2.29 2.47 -8.70
CA LEU A 33 3.38 2.13 -7.78
C LEU A 33 4.44 1.22 -8.42
N GLU A 34 4.00 0.23 -9.20
CA GLU A 34 4.92 -0.64 -9.96
C GLU A 34 5.74 0.17 -10.98
N ASP A 35 5.11 1.13 -11.67
CA ASP A 35 5.78 2.04 -12.63
C ASP A 35 6.74 3.04 -11.97
N PHE A 36 6.51 3.43 -10.71
CA PHE A 36 7.50 4.17 -9.90
C PHE A 36 8.72 3.31 -9.53
N GLY A 37 8.64 1.99 -9.72
CA GLY A 37 9.68 1.02 -9.37
C GLY A 37 9.57 0.47 -7.95
N VAL A 38 8.46 0.75 -7.25
CA VAL A 38 8.18 0.24 -5.90
C VAL A 38 7.85 -1.25 -6.00
N LYS A 39 8.35 -2.06 -5.05
CA LYS A 39 8.10 -3.50 -5.03
C LYS A 39 7.40 -3.95 -3.76
N GLY A 40 6.49 -4.92 -3.93
CA GLY A 40 5.82 -5.58 -2.82
C GLY A 40 4.81 -4.70 -2.09
N VAL A 41 4.24 -3.73 -2.80
CA VAL A 41 3.21 -2.83 -2.28
C VAL A 41 2.02 -2.87 -3.23
N GLN A 42 0.82 -2.83 -2.68
CA GLN A 42 -0.43 -2.76 -3.42
C GLN A 42 -1.39 -1.77 -2.74
N VAL A 43 -2.44 -1.38 -3.46
CA VAL A 43 -3.51 -0.52 -2.94
C VAL A 43 -4.83 -1.28 -3.00
N GLU A 44 -5.61 -1.20 -1.93
CA GLU A 44 -6.97 -1.76 -1.88
C GLU A 44 -7.97 -0.70 -1.42
N GLU A 45 -9.19 -0.76 -1.95
CA GLU A 45 -10.30 0.11 -1.52
C GLU A 45 -10.91 -0.42 -0.21
N ILE A 46 -11.25 0.50 0.69
CA ILE A 46 -11.84 0.22 1.99
C ILE A 46 -13.33 0.62 1.96
N TYR A 47 -14.19 -0.38 1.87
CA TYR A 47 -15.65 -0.18 1.87
C TYR A 47 -16.26 -0.07 3.28
N ASP A 48 -15.62 -0.73 4.26
CA ASP A 48 -16.11 -0.76 5.64
C ASP A 48 -14.97 -0.42 6.61
N LEU A 49 -15.09 0.73 7.26
CA LEU A 49 -14.13 1.24 8.23
C LEU A 49 -14.06 0.38 9.50
N HIS A 50 -15.14 -0.34 9.84
CA HIS A 50 -15.21 -1.20 11.02
C HIS A 50 -14.60 -2.57 10.79
N LYS A 51 -14.38 -2.96 9.54
CA LYS A 51 -13.74 -4.22 9.22
C LYS A 51 -12.28 -4.18 9.70
N PRO A 52 -11.82 -5.17 10.48
CA PRO A 52 -10.42 -5.27 10.83
C PRO A 52 -9.60 -5.47 9.54
N LEU A 53 -8.53 -4.70 9.42
CA LEU A 53 -7.61 -4.82 8.29
C LEU A 53 -6.50 -5.78 8.68
N GLU A 54 -6.10 -6.65 7.76
CA GLU A 54 -4.95 -7.51 7.97
C GLU A 54 -3.68 -6.66 8.00
N SER A 55 -3.04 -6.56 9.16
CA SER A 55 -1.76 -5.86 9.33
C SER A 55 -0.63 -6.58 8.59
N PRO A 56 0.37 -5.85 8.05
CA PRO A 56 0.58 -4.41 8.24
C PRO A 56 -0.12 -3.54 7.18
N VAL A 57 -0.53 -2.33 7.59
CA VAL A 57 -0.99 -1.25 6.72
C VAL A 57 0.10 -0.16 6.72
N TYR A 58 0.44 0.39 5.56
CA TYR A 58 1.46 1.45 5.45
C TYR A 58 0.88 2.85 5.59
N GLY A 59 -0.37 3.04 5.15
CA GLY A 59 -1.07 4.32 5.22
C GLY A 59 -2.42 4.25 4.53
N PHE A 60 -3.22 5.29 4.73
CA PHE A 60 -4.52 5.45 4.07
C PHE A 60 -4.50 6.65 3.13
N ILE A 61 -5.24 6.53 2.03
CA ILE A 61 -5.51 7.62 1.10
C ILE A 61 -7.00 7.90 1.16
N PHE A 62 -7.36 9.12 1.53
CA PHE A 62 -8.73 9.59 1.58
C PHE A 62 -8.98 10.61 0.46
N LEU A 63 -9.93 10.29 -0.41
CA LEU A 63 -10.43 11.18 -1.44
C LEU A 63 -11.75 11.79 -0.99
N PHE A 64 -11.89 13.10 -1.09
CA PHE A 64 -13.16 13.77 -0.84
C PHE A 64 -13.38 14.91 -1.83
N ARG A 65 -14.64 15.30 -2.01
CA ARG A 65 -14.96 16.49 -2.79
C ARG A 65 -14.41 17.73 -2.08
N TRP A 66 -13.49 18.43 -2.73
CA TRP A 66 -12.92 19.66 -2.23
C TRP A 66 -13.99 20.76 -2.24
N ILE A 67 -14.18 21.39 -1.08
CA ILE A 67 -15.09 22.51 -0.90
C ILE A 67 -14.25 23.68 -0.42
N GLU A 68 -14.29 24.79 -1.14
CA GLU A 68 -13.58 26.00 -0.74
C GLU A 68 -14.01 26.41 0.68
N GLU A 69 -13.03 26.57 1.56
CA GLU A 69 -13.13 26.55 3.02
C GLU A 69 -13.81 27.78 3.65
N ARG A 70 -14.74 28.44 2.93
CA ARG A 70 -15.43 29.65 3.40
C ARG A 70 -16.50 29.43 4.48
N ARG A 71 -16.73 28.19 4.98
CA ARG A 71 -17.97 27.86 5.71
C ARG A 71 -17.91 27.51 7.21
N SER A 72 -16.76 27.49 7.91
CA SER A 72 -16.82 27.28 9.37
C SER A 72 -15.67 27.90 10.17
N ARG A 73 -15.95 29.02 10.85
CA ARG A 73 -14.98 29.74 11.71
C ARG A 73 -14.57 28.98 12.99
N ARG A 74 -15.35 28.00 13.47
CA ARG A 74 -15.00 27.21 14.68
C ARG A 74 -14.04 26.05 14.37
N LYS A 75 -14.30 25.25 13.33
CA LYS A 75 -13.41 24.15 12.90
C LYS A 75 -12.03 24.64 12.43
N PHE A 76 -11.96 25.87 11.90
CA PHE A 76 -10.70 26.47 11.45
C PHE A 76 -9.71 26.75 12.59
N VAL A 77 -10.20 27.06 13.80
CA VAL A 77 -9.34 27.38 14.95
C VAL A 77 -8.68 26.11 15.52
N GLU A 78 -9.43 25.02 15.67
CA GLU A 78 -8.89 23.73 16.13
C GLU A 78 -7.89 23.13 15.13
N GLN A 79 -8.14 23.26 13.82
CA GLN A 79 -7.18 22.79 12.80
C GLN A 79 -5.83 23.52 12.87
N ILE A 80 -5.84 24.83 13.16
CA ILE A 80 -4.63 25.64 13.28
C ILE A 80 -3.74 25.20 14.45
N GLU A 81 -4.34 24.71 15.53
CA GLU A 81 -3.62 24.21 16.72
C GLU A 81 -3.01 22.83 16.50
N SER A 82 -3.64 21.99 15.68
CA SER A 82 -3.13 20.65 15.31
C SER A 82 -2.01 20.66 14.27
N TYR A 83 -1.65 21.83 13.72
CA TYR A 83 -0.54 21.92 12.76
C TYR A 83 0.82 21.82 13.44
N VAL A 84 1.65 20.93 12.91
CA VAL A 84 3.06 20.87 13.28
C VAL A 84 3.81 21.97 12.54
N ARG A 85 4.29 22.94 13.31
CA ARG A 85 5.07 24.10 12.82
C ARG A 85 6.54 24.03 13.19
N ASP A 86 6.90 23.06 14.03
CA ASP A 86 8.28 22.81 14.42
C ASP A 86 9.08 22.32 13.19
N GLU A 87 10.10 23.09 12.81
CA GLU A 87 10.88 22.81 11.59
C GLU A 87 11.65 21.50 11.68
N GLU A 88 12.13 21.12 12.86
CA GLU A 88 12.84 19.85 13.05
C GLU A 88 11.92 18.66 12.76
N THR A 89 10.71 18.68 13.34
CA THR A 89 9.69 17.66 13.10
C THR A 89 9.25 17.62 11.63
N ILE A 90 9.02 18.77 11.00
CA ILE A 90 8.68 18.86 9.57
C ILE A 90 9.81 18.30 8.69
N ASN A 91 11.07 18.55 9.04
CA ASN A 91 12.21 18.04 8.28
C ASN A 91 12.40 16.53 8.44
N ASN A 92 12.01 15.97 9.58
CA ASN A 92 12.00 14.53 9.84
C ASN A 92 10.84 13.79 9.15
N ILE A 93 9.87 14.51 8.59
CA ILE A 93 8.74 13.96 7.84
C ILE A 93 8.92 14.29 6.35
N PHE A 94 8.65 13.32 5.48
CA PHE A 94 8.42 13.62 4.07
C PHE A 94 7.02 14.23 3.90
N PHE A 95 6.93 15.55 3.98
CA PHE A 95 5.73 16.32 3.69
C PHE A 95 6.00 17.29 2.55
N ALA A 96 5.22 17.21 1.48
CA ALA A 96 5.38 18.01 0.26
C ALA A 96 4.08 18.75 -0.07
N GLN A 97 4.18 20.05 -0.33
CA GLN A 97 3.06 20.83 -0.84
C GLN A 97 2.85 20.53 -2.33
N GLN A 98 1.60 20.47 -2.75
CA GLN A 98 1.25 20.21 -4.14
C GLN A 98 1.40 21.47 -4.96
N MET A 99 2.54 21.58 -5.66
CA MET A 99 2.82 22.71 -6.56
C MET A 99 2.28 22.52 -7.97
N VAL A 100 2.08 21.25 -8.37
CA VAL A 100 1.63 20.89 -9.72
C VAL A 100 0.15 20.48 -9.70
N PRO A 101 -0.73 21.13 -10.50
CA PRO A 101 -2.13 20.73 -10.64
C PRO A 101 -2.26 19.26 -11.08
N ASN A 102 -3.37 18.60 -10.72
CA ASN A 102 -3.68 17.20 -11.03
C ASN A 102 -2.69 16.14 -10.50
N SER A 103 -1.61 16.53 -9.83
CA SER A 103 -0.61 15.59 -9.29
C SER A 103 -0.97 15.00 -7.91
N CYS A 104 -2.20 15.24 -7.43
CA CYS A 104 -2.67 14.89 -6.08
C CYS A 104 -2.57 13.38 -5.78
N ALA A 105 -2.92 12.51 -6.72
CA ALA A 105 -2.81 11.06 -6.56
C ALA A 105 -1.36 10.61 -6.29
N THR A 106 -0.41 11.13 -7.08
CA THR A 106 1.02 10.86 -6.87
C THR A 106 1.51 11.45 -5.56
N HIS A 107 1.13 12.68 -5.22
CA HIS A 107 1.50 13.29 -3.95
C HIS A 107 1.03 12.46 -2.75
N ALA A 108 -0.20 11.95 -2.78
CA ALA A 108 -0.73 11.10 -1.72
C ALA A 108 0.09 9.80 -1.58
N LEU A 109 0.33 9.09 -2.69
CA LEU A 109 1.14 7.87 -2.67
C LEU A 109 2.56 8.12 -2.14
N LEU A 110 3.23 9.18 -2.61
CA LEU A 110 4.58 9.52 -2.15
C LEU A 110 4.61 9.92 -0.67
N SER A 111 3.59 10.63 -0.19
CA SER A 111 3.46 10.99 1.23
C SER A 111 3.41 9.77 2.14
N ILE A 112 2.83 8.66 1.69
CA ILE A 112 2.86 7.39 2.44
C ILE A 112 4.22 6.71 2.29
N LEU A 113 4.62 6.45 1.05
CA LEU A 113 5.80 5.63 0.74
C LEU A 113 7.09 6.19 1.33
N LEU A 114 7.30 7.50 1.19
CA LEU A 114 8.57 8.13 1.58
C LEU A 114 8.69 8.30 3.10
N ASN A 115 7.60 8.13 3.84
CA ASN A 115 7.58 8.05 5.31
C ASN A 115 7.68 6.62 5.85
N CYS A 116 7.68 5.59 4.99
CA CYS A 116 7.84 4.20 5.39
C CYS A 116 9.32 3.75 5.28
N PRO A 117 10.00 3.36 6.38
CA PRO A 117 11.43 3.05 6.36
C PRO A 117 11.77 1.70 5.71
N ASN A 118 10.86 0.72 5.74
CA ASN A 118 11.14 -0.67 5.35
C ASN A 118 10.61 -1.05 3.96
N LEU A 119 10.36 -0.06 3.09
CA LEU A 119 9.85 -0.30 1.74
C LEU A 119 10.97 -0.34 0.69
N HIS A 120 10.83 -1.25 -0.27
CA HIS A 120 11.65 -1.25 -1.48
C HIS A 120 11.12 -0.20 -2.46
N LEU A 121 11.56 1.05 -2.29
CA LEU A 121 11.07 2.22 -3.03
C LEU A 121 11.46 2.26 -4.52
N GLY A 122 12.50 1.53 -4.91
CA GLY A 122 13.07 1.64 -6.26
C GLY A 122 14.02 2.83 -6.42
N GLU A 123 14.70 2.90 -7.57
CA GLU A 123 15.78 3.88 -7.80
C GLU A 123 15.28 5.33 -7.80
N THR A 124 14.18 5.60 -8.54
CA THR A 124 13.61 6.94 -8.69
C THR A 124 13.20 7.54 -7.35
N LEU A 125 12.45 6.78 -6.54
CA LEU A 125 11.96 7.27 -5.26
C LEU A 125 13.05 7.36 -4.20
N CYS A 126 14.03 6.44 -4.20
CA CYS A 126 15.22 6.56 -3.35
C CYS A 126 16.00 7.84 -3.66
N ARG A 127 16.20 8.14 -4.95
CA ARG A 127 16.88 9.36 -5.40
C ARG A 127 16.10 10.61 -4.99
N LEU A 128 14.79 10.64 -5.23
CA LEU A 128 13.93 11.74 -4.83
C LEU A 128 13.97 11.98 -3.32
N LYS A 129 13.82 10.91 -2.51
CA LYS A 129 13.87 10.99 -1.04
C LYS A 129 15.20 11.55 -0.55
N HIS A 130 16.32 11.12 -1.13
CA HIS A 130 17.64 11.63 -0.76
C HIS A 130 17.84 13.09 -1.18
N HIS A 131 17.46 13.45 -2.40
CA HIS A 131 17.58 14.81 -2.94
C HIS A 131 16.77 15.84 -2.14
N THR A 132 15.66 15.41 -1.55
CA THR A 132 14.72 16.29 -0.83
C THR A 132 14.96 16.36 0.68
N LEU A 133 16.03 15.76 1.18
CA LEU A 133 16.42 15.87 2.60
C LEU A 133 16.72 17.33 2.95
N GLY A 134 16.12 17.82 4.05
CA GLY A 134 16.28 19.20 4.52
C GLY A 134 15.56 20.26 3.67
N MET A 135 14.81 19.87 2.64
CA MET A 135 13.98 20.81 1.88
C MET A 135 12.69 21.13 2.64
N ASN A 136 12.24 22.38 2.52
CA ASN A 136 10.92 22.79 2.97
C ASN A 136 9.80 22.11 2.13
N PRO A 137 8.55 22.11 2.60
CA PRO A 137 7.45 21.41 1.91
C PRO A 137 7.21 21.88 0.47
N GLU A 138 7.38 23.17 0.19
CA GLU A 138 7.23 23.73 -1.15
C GLU A 138 8.30 23.19 -2.12
N ASN A 139 9.56 23.20 -1.72
CA ASN A 139 10.67 22.68 -2.52
C ASN A 139 10.57 21.17 -2.73
N LYS A 140 10.08 20.42 -1.72
CA LYS A 140 9.72 19.00 -1.88
C LYS A 140 8.66 18.82 -2.98
N GLY A 141 7.65 19.68 -3.00
CA GLY A 141 6.60 19.72 -4.03
C GLY A 141 7.13 19.98 -5.43
N TRP A 142 7.96 21.01 -5.59
CA TRP A 142 8.62 21.29 -6.87
C TRP A 142 9.54 20.16 -7.32
N ALA A 143 10.25 19.49 -6.41
CA ALA A 143 11.07 18.34 -6.74
C ALA A 143 10.24 17.18 -7.30
N ILE A 144 9.05 16.91 -6.74
CA ILE A 144 8.11 15.92 -7.30
C ILE A 144 7.68 16.33 -8.71
N GLY A 145 7.23 17.58 -8.87
CA GLY A 145 6.76 18.11 -10.16
C GLY A 145 7.81 18.09 -11.28
N ASN A 146 9.08 18.25 -10.90
CA ASN A 146 10.23 18.25 -11.82
C ASN A 146 10.91 16.88 -11.97
N THR A 147 10.27 15.78 -11.53
CA THR A 147 10.78 14.42 -11.76
C THR A 147 10.07 13.80 -12.97
N PRO A 148 10.70 13.72 -14.16
CA PRO A 148 10.04 13.29 -15.40
C PRO A 148 9.51 11.86 -15.33
N GLU A 149 10.20 10.97 -14.62
CA GLU A 149 9.77 9.58 -14.46
C GLU A 149 8.42 9.48 -13.75
N LEU A 150 8.19 10.33 -12.74
CA LEU A 150 6.91 10.39 -12.04
C LEU A 150 5.79 10.94 -12.91
N ALA A 151 6.05 12.03 -13.64
CA ALA A 151 5.08 12.62 -14.54
C ALA A 151 4.70 11.66 -15.68
N CYS A 152 5.69 10.97 -16.25
CA CYS A 152 5.49 9.99 -17.31
C CYS A 152 4.65 8.79 -16.82
N ALA A 153 5.00 8.21 -15.68
CA ALA A 153 4.24 7.12 -15.08
C ALA A 153 2.82 7.58 -14.71
N HIS A 154 2.66 8.74 -14.10
CA HIS A 154 1.34 9.29 -13.78
C HIS A 154 0.47 9.43 -15.03
N ASN A 155 0.98 10.08 -16.08
CA ASN A 155 0.23 10.36 -17.30
C ASN A 155 -0.03 9.13 -18.19
N SER A 156 0.69 8.02 -17.99
CA SER A 156 0.43 6.76 -18.71
C SER A 156 -0.88 6.12 -18.25
N HIS A 157 -1.28 6.36 -17.00
CA HIS A 157 -2.52 5.85 -16.38
C HIS A 157 -3.73 6.78 -16.55
N ALA A 158 -3.53 7.98 -17.09
CA ALA A 158 -4.62 8.91 -17.35
C ALA A 158 -5.50 8.47 -18.54
N ILE A 159 -6.81 8.64 -18.39
CA ILE A 159 -7.78 8.25 -19.42
C ILE A 159 -7.65 9.16 -20.66
N PRO A 160 -7.88 8.65 -21.88
CA PRO A 160 -7.82 9.46 -23.11
C PRO A 160 -8.67 10.74 -23.09
N GLN A 161 -9.74 10.78 -22.29
CA GLN A 161 -10.58 11.98 -22.13
C GLN A 161 -9.88 13.10 -21.37
N ALA A 162 -9.03 12.78 -20.39
CA ALA A 162 -8.25 13.77 -19.65
C ALA A 162 -7.29 14.52 -20.59
N ARG A 163 -6.66 13.80 -21.53
CA ARG A 163 -5.80 14.36 -22.58
C ARG A 163 -6.52 15.35 -23.51
N LYS A 164 -7.82 15.15 -23.75
CA LYS A 164 -8.63 16.05 -24.59
C LYS A 164 -9.11 17.30 -23.85
N LYS A 165 -9.17 17.27 -22.51
CA LYS A 165 -9.60 18.42 -21.68
C LYS A 165 -8.48 19.45 -21.53
N THR A 166 -7.22 19.00 -21.45
CA THR A 166 -6.05 19.89 -21.37
C THR A 166 -5.89 20.75 -22.64
N ASP A 167 -6.11 20.17 -23.82
CA ASP A 167 -6.00 20.91 -25.09
C ASP A 167 -7.05 22.03 -25.24
N LYS A 168 -8.20 21.93 -24.56
CA LYS A 168 -9.28 22.93 -24.61
C LYS A 168 -9.14 24.05 -23.57
N THR A 169 -8.33 23.85 -22.53
CA THR A 169 -8.17 24.81 -21.42
C THR A 169 -6.97 25.75 -21.59
N ALA A 170 -6.15 25.54 -22.63
CA ALA A 170 -5.12 26.50 -23.06
C ALA A 170 -5.68 27.83 -23.62
N GLY A 171 -7.01 27.91 -23.82
CA GLY A 171 -7.74 29.15 -24.10
C GLY A 171 -8.54 29.59 -22.86
N VAL A 172 -8.22 30.78 -22.35
CA VAL A 172 -8.86 31.47 -21.22
C VAL A 172 -10.36 31.19 -21.13
N SER A 173 -10.83 30.61 -20.01
CA SER A 173 -12.21 30.78 -19.58
C SER A 173 -12.24 31.28 -18.13
N THR A 174 -12.48 32.58 -18.00
CA THR A 174 -12.90 33.28 -16.77
C THR A 174 -14.36 32.98 -16.39
N GLY A 175 -14.91 31.85 -16.86
CA GLY A 175 -16.23 31.37 -16.49
C GLY A 175 -16.12 30.44 -15.29
N ARG A 176 -16.91 30.69 -14.25
CA ARG A 176 -17.01 29.84 -13.04
C ARG A 176 -17.08 28.36 -13.44
N PHE A 177 -15.97 27.66 -13.28
CA PHE A 177 -15.94 26.21 -13.42
C PHE A 177 -16.73 25.64 -12.23
N THR A 178 -17.94 25.15 -12.50
CA THR A 178 -18.77 24.44 -11.52
C THR A 178 -18.45 22.95 -11.47
N GLY A 179 -17.27 22.54 -11.95
CA GLY A 179 -16.81 21.17 -11.84
C GLY A 179 -16.45 20.85 -10.39
N GLU A 180 -16.93 19.71 -9.91
CA GLU A 180 -16.59 19.20 -8.58
C GLU A 180 -15.11 18.80 -8.58
N ALA A 181 -14.27 19.55 -7.89
CA ALA A 181 -12.88 19.17 -7.67
C ALA A 181 -12.82 18.14 -6.53
N TYR A 182 -12.06 17.07 -6.73
CA TYR A 182 -11.77 16.07 -5.70
C TYR A 182 -10.31 16.18 -5.27
N HIS A 183 -10.04 15.89 -4.00
CA HIS A 183 -8.70 16.03 -3.42
C HIS A 183 -8.30 14.81 -2.58
N PHE A 184 -7.05 14.38 -2.74
CA PHE A 184 -6.46 13.26 -2.01
C PHE A 184 -5.64 13.75 -0.83
N VAL A 185 -5.83 13.11 0.31
CA VAL A 185 -5.05 13.33 1.54
C VAL A 185 -4.57 11.99 2.08
N SER A 186 -3.37 11.97 2.66
CA SER A 186 -2.78 10.74 3.19
C SER A 186 -2.74 10.73 4.71
N PHE A 187 -2.94 9.55 5.29
CA PHE A 187 -2.78 9.31 6.73
C PHE A 187 -1.67 8.28 6.96
N VAL A 188 -0.70 8.63 7.80
CA VAL A 188 0.53 7.83 7.99
C VAL A 188 0.90 7.75 9.47
N PRO A 189 1.25 6.55 9.99
CA PRO A 189 1.85 6.42 11.32
C PRO A 189 3.32 6.84 11.28
N ILE A 190 3.70 7.85 12.06
CA ILE A 190 5.09 8.32 12.16
C ILE A 190 5.42 8.48 13.64
N ASN A 191 6.46 7.79 14.12
CA ASN A 191 6.97 7.90 15.50
C ASN A 191 5.89 7.77 16.60
N GLY A 192 4.91 6.87 16.42
CA GLY A 192 3.84 6.64 17.39
C GLY A 192 2.66 7.62 17.31
N HIS A 193 2.67 8.52 16.32
CA HIS A 193 1.63 9.52 16.08
C HIS A 193 0.96 9.31 14.72
N LEU A 194 -0.32 9.68 14.62
CA LEU A 194 -1.07 9.65 13.36
C LEU A 194 -1.00 11.02 12.68
N PHE A 195 -0.35 11.08 11.52
CA PHE A 195 -0.26 12.30 10.72
C PHE A 195 -1.22 12.30 9.55
N GLU A 196 -1.85 13.44 9.29
CA GLU A 196 -2.55 13.76 8.05
C GLU A 196 -1.67 14.68 7.20
N LEU A 197 -1.34 14.20 6.00
CA LEU A 197 -0.47 14.85 5.02
C LEU A 197 -1.33 15.29 3.83
N ASP A 198 -1.70 16.57 3.85
CA ASP A 198 -2.49 17.23 2.82
C ASP A 198 -1.60 18.20 2.03
N GLY A 199 -1.37 17.91 0.74
CA GLY A 199 -0.52 18.73 -0.11
C GLY A 199 -1.03 20.15 -0.36
N LEU A 200 -2.32 20.44 -0.12
CA LEU A 200 -2.87 21.79 -0.24
C LEU A 200 -2.73 22.60 1.06
N LYS A 201 -2.34 21.97 2.16
CA LYS A 201 -2.10 22.64 3.44
C LYS A 201 -0.64 23.09 3.56
N PRO A 202 -0.37 24.18 4.31
CA PRO A 202 1.00 24.65 4.49
C PRO A 202 1.84 23.73 5.39
N TYR A 203 1.19 23.00 6.30
CA TYR A 203 1.82 22.18 7.35
C TYR A 203 1.11 20.83 7.49
N PRO A 204 1.81 19.77 7.94
CA PRO A 204 1.18 18.51 8.27
C PRO A 204 0.33 18.66 9.54
N THR A 205 -0.72 17.85 9.65
CA THR A 205 -1.63 17.84 10.80
C THR A 205 -1.33 16.63 11.67
N ASP A 206 -1.03 16.83 12.96
CA ASP A 206 -0.82 15.74 13.92
C ASP A 206 -2.14 15.47 14.67
N HIS A 207 -2.67 14.26 14.51
CA HIS A 207 -3.87 13.78 15.23
C HIS A 207 -3.53 13.20 16.61
N GLY A 208 -2.26 13.26 17.01
CA GLY A 208 -1.73 12.79 18.27
C GLY A 208 -1.42 11.28 18.28
N PRO A 209 -0.93 10.79 19.43
CA PRO A 209 -0.59 9.39 19.59
C PRO A 209 -1.85 8.50 19.67
N TRP A 210 -1.63 7.21 19.46
CA TRP A 210 -2.58 6.14 19.80
C TRP A 210 -2.20 5.48 21.13
N ALA A 211 -3.15 4.80 21.78
CA ALA A 211 -2.93 4.12 23.04
C ALA A 211 -1.98 2.91 22.89
N GLY A 212 -1.29 2.54 23.97
CA GLY A 212 -0.30 1.46 23.92
C GLY A 212 -0.89 0.06 23.67
N ASP A 213 -2.19 -0.10 23.90
CA ASP A 213 -2.95 -1.34 23.73
C ASP A 213 -3.74 -1.42 22.41
N GLU A 214 -3.63 -0.42 21.55
CA GLU A 214 -4.30 -0.39 20.25
C GLU A 214 -3.33 -0.29 19.06
N ASP A 215 -3.82 -0.65 17.89
CA ASP A 215 -3.10 -0.42 16.63
C ASP A 215 -3.40 0.99 16.12
N TRP A 216 -2.45 1.60 15.40
CA TRP A 216 -2.63 2.95 14.84
C TRP A 216 -3.84 3.04 13.89
N THR A 217 -4.24 1.92 13.27
CA THR A 217 -5.44 1.85 12.43
C THR A 217 -6.71 2.11 13.23
N ASP A 218 -6.77 1.77 14.52
CA ASP A 218 -7.91 2.08 15.39
C ASP A 218 -8.04 3.58 15.66
N LYS A 219 -6.91 4.25 15.90
CA LYS A 219 -6.84 5.72 15.99
C LYS A 219 -7.31 6.37 14.69
N PHE A 220 -6.87 5.86 13.54
CA PHE A 220 -7.32 6.33 12.23
C PHE A 220 -8.83 6.17 12.05
N ARG A 221 -9.41 5.03 12.43
CA ARG A 221 -10.86 4.79 12.37
C ARG A 221 -11.64 5.84 13.16
N ARG A 222 -11.19 6.22 14.36
CA ARG A 222 -11.83 7.27 15.18
C ARG A 222 -11.77 8.64 14.51
N VAL A 223 -10.60 9.04 14.02
CA VAL A 223 -10.42 10.32 13.29
C VAL A 223 -11.34 10.37 12.06
N MET A 224 -11.45 9.28 11.32
CA MET A 224 -12.33 9.20 10.15
C MET A 224 -13.82 9.16 10.51
N ALA A 225 -14.21 8.49 11.60
CA ALA A 225 -15.60 8.47 12.07
C ALA A 225 -16.07 9.88 12.48
N GLU A 226 -15.22 10.63 13.17
CA GLU A 226 -15.45 12.03 13.52
C GLU A 226 -15.55 12.91 12.27
N ARG A 227 -14.60 12.77 11.33
CA ARG A 227 -14.59 13.54 10.07
C ARG A 227 -15.82 13.29 9.20
N LEU A 228 -16.32 12.06 9.19
CA LEU A 228 -17.53 11.67 8.45
C LEU A 228 -18.84 12.03 9.20
N GLY A 229 -18.76 12.67 10.38
CA GLY A 229 -19.93 13.12 11.14
C GLY A 229 -20.75 11.99 11.76
N ARG A 230 -20.19 10.77 11.86
CA ARG A 230 -20.93 9.61 12.40
C ARG A 230 -21.18 9.74 13.91
N ASP A 231 -20.26 10.36 14.65
CA ASP A 231 -20.34 10.49 16.10
C ASP A 231 -21.03 11.79 16.57
N THR A 232 -21.20 12.78 15.68
CA THR A 232 -21.77 14.10 16.04
C THR A 232 -23.28 14.23 15.79
N GLY A 233 -23.93 13.19 15.24
CA GLY A 233 -25.35 13.23 14.87
C GLY A 233 -25.67 14.17 13.69
N GLU A 234 -24.66 14.83 13.12
CA GLU A 234 -24.76 15.62 11.89
C GLU A 234 -24.70 14.65 10.70
N GLN A 235 -25.84 14.37 10.07
CA GLN A 235 -25.89 13.54 8.86
C GLN A 235 -25.16 14.25 7.72
N VAL A 236 -23.85 14.04 7.61
CA VAL A 236 -23.07 14.39 6.42
C VAL A 236 -23.44 13.37 5.34
N HIS A 237 -24.50 13.65 4.60
CA HIS A 237 -25.00 12.80 3.49
C HIS A 237 -24.10 12.80 2.24
N ASP A 238 -22.91 13.41 2.29
CA ASP A 238 -22.02 13.41 1.13
C ASP A 238 -21.26 12.07 1.04
N ILE A 239 -21.85 11.14 0.29
CA ILE A 239 -21.30 9.80 0.02
C ILE A 239 -20.17 9.83 -1.02
N ARG A 240 -19.80 11.01 -1.54
CA ARG A 240 -18.78 11.15 -2.60
C ARG A 240 -17.39 11.27 -2.00
N PHE A 241 -16.98 10.19 -1.35
CA PHE A 241 -15.62 9.99 -0.91
C PHE A 241 -15.16 8.59 -1.31
N ASN A 242 -13.85 8.41 -1.37
CA ASN A 242 -13.25 7.09 -1.53
C ASN A 242 -12.14 6.96 -0.49
N LEU A 243 -11.98 5.76 0.05
CA LEU A 243 -10.95 5.45 1.02
C LEU A 243 -10.16 4.25 0.50
N MET A 244 -8.85 4.42 0.38
CA MET A 244 -7.94 3.35 0.02
C MET A 244 -6.90 3.17 1.11
N ALA A 245 -6.32 1.98 1.16
CA ALA A 245 -5.20 1.67 2.04
C ALA A 245 -4.06 1.05 1.23
N VAL A 246 -2.85 1.39 1.64
CA VAL A 246 -1.61 0.90 1.04
C VAL A 246 -1.11 -0.27 1.88
N PHE A 247 -0.98 -1.43 1.25
CA PHE A 247 -0.64 -2.71 1.89
C PHE A 247 0.62 -3.33 1.29
N PRO A 248 1.26 -4.29 1.99
CA PRO A 248 2.13 -5.25 1.33
C PRO A 248 1.36 -6.03 0.27
N ASP A 249 2.04 -6.36 -0.83
CA ASP A 249 1.49 -7.26 -1.85
C ASP A 249 1.21 -8.65 -1.25
N ARG A 250 -0.08 -8.96 -1.07
CA ARG A 250 -0.53 -10.23 -0.50
C ARG A 250 -0.16 -11.43 -1.36
N ARG A 251 0.00 -11.24 -2.67
CA ARG A 251 0.41 -12.32 -3.59
C ARG A 251 1.76 -12.88 -3.18
N ILE A 252 2.70 -12.03 -2.77
CA ILE A 252 4.03 -12.45 -2.31
C ILE A 252 3.91 -13.36 -1.07
N ALA A 253 3.14 -12.95 -0.07
CA ALA A 253 2.95 -13.73 1.15
C ALA A 253 2.27 -15.08 0.87
N PHE A 254 1.23 -15.09 0.02
CA PHE A 254 0.55 -16.32 -0.34
C PHE A 254 1.41 -17.26 -1.19
N THR A 255 2.18 -16.74 -2.15
CA THR A 255 3.12 -17.54 -2.95
C THR A 255 4.20 -18.17 -2.07
N GLN A 256 4.76 -17.43 -1.12
CA GLN A 256 5.74 -17.98 -0.16
C GLN A 256 5.12 -19.09 0.70
N ARG A 257 3.91 -18.85 1.22
CA ARG A 257 3.19 -19.85 2.03
C ARG A 257 2.84 -21.09 1.21
N LEU A 258 2.41 -20.92 -0.04
CA LEU A 258 2.12 -22.02 -0.95
C LEU A 258 3.36 -22.88 -1.20
N ASN A 259 4.49 -22.26 -1.56
CA ASN A 259 5.76 -22.96 -1.78
C ASN A 259 6.22 -23.74 -0.54
N ALA A 260 6.06 -23.17 0.65
CA ALA A 260 6.40 -23.85 1.90
C ALA A 260 5.50 -25.06 2.16
N LEU A 261 4.20 -24.93 1.90
CA LEU A 261 3.23 -26.02 2.03
C LEU A 261 3.50 -27.16 1.02
N GLU A 262 3.85 -26.82 -0.22
CA GLU A 262 4.22 -27.80 -1.25
C GLU A 262 5.49 -28.59 -0.85
N LEU A 263 6.51 -27.90 -0.34
CA LEU A 263 7.73 -28.53 0.15
C LEU A 263 7.43 -29.48 1.32
N ASN A 264 6.60 -29.05 2.27
CA ASN A 264 6.20 -29.89 3.40
C ASN A 264 5.40 -31.10 2.93
N GLN A 265 4.48 -30.94 1.97
CA GLN A 265 3.74 -32.04 1.38
C GLN A 265 4.67 -33.08 0.75
N LYS A 266 5.72 -32.64 0.02
CA LYS A 266 6.72 -33.52 -0.56
C LYS A 266 7.48 -34.31 0.51
N ARG A 267 7.95 -33.65 1.56
CA ARG A 267 8.67 -34.28 2.69
C ARG A 267 7.81 -35.33 3.40
N VAL A 268 6.54 -35.02 3.65
CA VAL A 268 5.59 -35.95 4.28
C VAL A 268 5.34 -37.17 3.38
N LYS A 269 5.13 -36.97 2.07
CA LYS A 269 4.98 -38.07 1.09
C LYS A 269 6.21 -38.99 1.07
N GLU A 270 7.41 -38.43 1.07
CA GLU A 270 8.67 -39.19 1.12
C GLU A 270 8.81 -39.98 2.43
N ALA A 271 8.49 -39.36 3.57
CA ALA A 271 8.51 -40.03 4.87
C ALA A 271 7.51 -41.18 4.94
N ILE A 272 6.27 -40.98 4.48
CA ILE A 272 5.23 -42.02 4.38
C ILE A 272 5.72 -43.18 3.50
N SER A 273 6.33 -42.89 2.34
CA SER A 273 6.88 -43.91 1.45
C SER A 273 7.99 -44.73 2.11
N LYS A 274 8.91 -44.06 2.84
CA LYS A 274 10.01 -44.72 3.56
C LYS A 274 9.49 -45.62 4.69
N ILE A 275 8.56 -45.12 5.50
CA ILE A 275 7.92 -45.89 6.58
C ILE A 275 7.15 -47.08 5.99
N GLY A 276 6.39 -46.86 4.90
CA GLY A 276 5.67 -47.93 4.21
C GLY A 276 6.59 -49.03 3.67
N LYS A 277 7.76 -48.68 3.11
CA LYS A 277 8.78 -49.66 2.70
C LYS A 277 9.32 -50.45 3.89
N HIS A 278 9.64 -49.77 4.99
CA HIS A 278 10.14 -50.41 6.20
C HIS A 278 9.11 -51.38 6.82
N LEU A 279 7.85 -50.96 6.92
CA LEU A 279 6.75 -51.78 7.41
C LEU A 279 6.57 -53.05 6.55
N ARG A 280 6.56 -52.92 5.20
CA ARG A 280 6.50 -54.07 4.29
C ARG A 280 7.65 -55.04 4.48
N HIS A 281 8.87 -54.53 4.72
CA HIS A 281 10.04 -55.35 5.00
C HIS A 281 9.89 -56.15 6.30
N LEU A 282 9.43 -55.48 7.37
CA LEU A 282 9.18 -56.12 8.68
C LEU A 282 8.09 -57.20 8.58
N LEU A 283 6.98 -56.91 7.90
CA LEU A 283 5.88 -57.87 7.70
C LEU A 283 6.34 -59.10 6.90
N THR A 284 7.14 -58.90 5.85
CA THR A 284 7.71 -60.00 5.07
C THR A 284 8.65 -60.87 5.90
N LYS A 285 9.55 -60.25 6.69
CA LYS A 285 10.44 -60.97 7.62
C LYS A 285 9.65 -61.79 8.64
N SER A 286 8.61 -61.22 9.23
CA SER A 286 7.77 -61.93 10.22
C SER A 286 7.04 -63.13 9.61
N ARG A 287 6.58 -63.02 8.35
CA ARG A 287 6.00 -64.15 7.60
C ARG A 287 7.01 -65.27 7.35
N VAL A 288 8.23 -64.93 6.93
CA VAL A 288 9.30 -65.92 6.71
C VAL A 288 9.68 -66.63 8.01
N PHE A 289 9.77 -65.89 9.12
CA PHE A 289 10.07 -66.45 10.43
C PHE A 289 9.00 -67.46 10.88
N ASN A 290 7.71 -67.10 10.76
CA ASN A 290 6.59 -68.01 11.07
C ASN A 290 6.51 -69.23 10.15
N CYS A 291 6.93 -69.12 8.89
CA CYS A 291 6.97 -70.26 7.98
C CYS A 291 8.10 -71.23 8.36
N LYS A 292 9.27 -70.72 8.72
CA LYS A 292 10.41 -71.54 9.18
C LYS A 292 10.15 -72.23 10.52
N THR A 293 9.47 -71.59 11.48
CA THR A 293 9.09 -72.25 12.74
C THR A 293 8.03 -73.34 12.53
N LYS A 294 7.09 -73.17 11.57
CA LYS A 294 6.15 -74.25 11.20
C LYS A 294 6.84 -75.43 10.50
N LEU A 295 7.79 -75.17 9.60
CA LEU A 295 8.56 -76.22 8.91
C LEU A 295 9.49 -76.99 9.87
N ASN A 296 10.14 -76.30 10.81
CA ASN A 296 11.00 -76.94 11.82
C ASN A 296 10.22 -77.63 12.95
N GLY A 297 8.92 -77.37 13.09
CA GLY A 297 8.02 -78.08 13.99
C GLY A 297 7.46 -79.39 13.44
N CYS A 298 7.75 -79.74 12.18
CA CYS A 298 7.24 -80.95 11.52
C CYS A 298 8.27 -82.08 11.35
N ILE A 299 9.39 -82.06 12.08
CA ILE A 299 10.36 -83.16 12.08
C ILE A 299 10.54 -83.69 13.50
N LEU A 300 9.67 -84.63 13.89
CA LEU A 300 10.06 -85.78 14.72
C LEU A 300 9.42 -87.02 14.09
N PRO A 301 10.20 -87.90 13.44
CA PRO A 301 9.72 -89.22 13.06
C PRO A 301 9.65 -90.12 14.31
N VAL A 302 8.65 -90.99 14.27
CA VAL A 302 8.41 -92.09 15.19
C VAL A 302 9.69 -92.92 15.39
N GLY A 303 10.06 -93.16 16.64
CA GLY A 303 11.08 -94.13 17.04
C GLY A 303 10.54 -95.02 18.17
N HIS A 304 10.09 -96.22 17.79
CA HIS A 304 9.85 -97.33 18.71
C HIS A 304 11.06 -97.60 19.61
N PHE A 305 10.84 -97.84 20.91
CA PHE A 305 11.62 -98.79 21.70
C PHE A 305 10.74 -99.35 22.82
N CYS A 306 10.64 -100.69 22.82
CA CYS A 306 10.12 -101.65 23.81
C CYS A 306 9.02 -101.23 24.80
#